data_AF-A0A3D4FZK0-F1
#
_entry.id   AF-A0A3D4FZK0-F1
#
_cell.length_a   1.000
_cell.length_b   1.000
_cell.length_c   1.000
_cell.angle_alpha   90.00
_cell.angle_beta   90.00
_cell.angle_gamma   90.00
#
_symmetry.space_group_name_H-M   'P 1'
#
loop_
_entity.id
_entity.type
_entity.pdbx_description
1 polymer ?
#
loop_
_entity_poly.entity_id
_entity_poly.type
_entity_poly.pdbx_seq_one_letter_code
_entity_poly.pdbx_strand_id
1 'polypeptide(L)'
;MKSHVATEAAGGGIRWLGGGMSMLGLALMILLHWEVFFWVNTESTMGVVQRIFYVHVPAAWVGVYLAFGIVALCSAVYLWLGDERADMAAVAAA
;
A
#
# COMPACT_ATOMS: atom_id res chain seq x y z
N MET A 1 12.53 -24.94 -25.20
CA MET A 1 12.51 -25.67 -23.91
C MET A 1 13.37 -25.01 -22.82
N LYS A 2 14.59 -24.50 -23.10
CA LYS A 2 15.42 -23.82 -22.08
C LYS A 2 14.91 -22.44 -21.61
N SER A 3 14.12 -21.74 -22.43
CA SER A 3 13.54 -20.43 -22.08
C SER A 3 12.48 -20.50 -20.97
N HIS A 4 11.62 -21.52 -20.97
CA HIS A 4 10.56 -21.69 -19.97
C HIS A 4 11.10 -21.94 -18.56
N VAL A 5 12.22 -22.65 -18.43
CA VAL A 5 12.85 -22.97 -17.14
C VAL A 5 13.47 -21.71 -16.49
N ALA A 6 14.03 -20.79 -17.30
CA ALA A 6 14.59 -19.54 -16.80
C ALA A 6 13.49 -18.57 -16.29
N THR A 7 12.34 -18.52 -16.96
CA THR A 7 11.19 -17.73 -16.52
C THR A 7 10.55 -18.26 -15.23
N GLU A 8 10.53 -19.57 -15.01
CA GLU A 8 10.01 -20.15 -13.75
C GLU A 8 10.92 -19.87 -12.55
N ALA A 9 12.24 -19.95 -12.74
CA ALA A 9 13.21 -19.61 -11.70
C ALA A 9 13.17 -18.12 -11.31
N ALA A 10 13.05 -17.22 -12.29
CA ALA A 10 12.89 -15.78 -12.05
C ALA A 10 11.54 -15.45 -11.38
N GLY A 11 10.47 -16.15 -11.78
CA GLY A 11 9.15 -16.04 -11.16
C GLY A 11 9.12 -16.49 -9.70
N GLY A 12 9.90 -17.51 -9.34
CA GLY A 12 10.06 -17.93 -7.94
C GLY A 12 10.63 -16.81 -7.07
N GLY A 13 11.74 -16.21 -7.48
CA GLY A 13 12.38 -15.11 -6.75
C GLY A 13 11.48 -13.89 -6.57
N ILE A 14 10.76 -13.48 -7.62
CA ILE A 14 9.84 -12.33 -7.58
C ILE A 14 8.68 -12.57 -6.59
N ARG A 15 8.17 -13.81 -6.51
CA ARG A 15 7.06 -14.20 -5.62
C ARG A 15 7.48 -14.18 -4.16
N TRP A 16 8.70 -14.63 -3.86
CA TRP A 16 9.27 -14.52 -2.51
C TRP A 16 9.52 -13.08 -2.11
N LEU A 17 9.97 -12.24 -3.04
CA LEU A 17 10.14 -10.80 -2.81
C LEU A 17 8.80 -10.12 -2.52
N GLY A 18 7.78 -10.36 -3.36
CA GLY A 18 6.43 -9.85 -3.14
C GLY A 18 5.82 -10.34 -1.82
N GLY A 19 5.93 -11.64 -1.53
CA GLY A 19 5.48 -12.21 -0.27
C GLY A 19 6.21 -11.61 0.94
N GLY A 20 7.53 -11.41 0.83
CA GLY A 20 8.34 -10.78 1.87
C GLY A 20 7.94 -9.32 2.13
N MET A 21 7.71 -8.54 1.08
CA MET A 21 7.22 -7.15 1.18
C MET A 21 5.83 -7.09 1.83
N SER A 22 4.92 -7.98 1.45
CA SER A 22 3.58 -8.05 2.06
C SER A 22 3.66 -8.42 3.54
N MET A 23 4.49 -9.41 3.92
CA MET A 23 4.67 -9.78 5.32
C MET A 23 5.31 -8.67 6.15
N LEU A 24 6.30 -7.98 5.59
CA LEU A 24 6.91 -6.81 6.22
C LEU A 24 5.88 -5.70 6.43
N GLY A 25 5.06 -5.40 5.42
CA GLY A 25 3.99 -4.40 5.51
C GLY A 25 2.97 -4.72 6.61
N LEU A 26 2.54 -5.98 6.70
CA LEU A 26 1.63 -6.43 7.77
C LEU A 26 2.29 -6.33 9.16
N ALA A 27 3.55 -6.73 9.29
CA ALA A 27 4.29 -6.63 10.55
C ALA A 27 4.41 -5.17 11.01
N LEU A 28 4.76 -4.25 10.10
CA LEU A 28 4.84 -2.82 10.39
C LEU A 28 3.48 -2.22 10.76
N MET A 29 2.38 -2.66 10.13
CA MET A 29 1.02 -2.24 10.51
C MET A 29 0.66 -2.67 11.93
N ILE A 30 0.99 -3.90 12.32
CA ILE A 30 0.74 -4.39 13.68
C ILE A 30 1.59 -3.60 14.70
N LEU A 31 2.86 -3.37 14.39
CA LEU A 31 3.77 -2.58 15.24
C LEU A 31 3.26 -1.14 15.44
N LEU A 32 2.82 -0.48 14.37
CA LEU A 32 2.23 0.87 14.45
C LEU A 32 1.04 0.90 15.41
N HIS A 33 0.10 -0.05 15.27
CA HIS A 33 -1.07 -0.10 16.15
C HIS A 33 -0.68 -0.37 17.59
N TRP A 34 0.31 -1.25 17.83
CA TRP A 34 0.85 -1.49 19.16
C TRP A 34 1.40 -0.21 19.80
N GLU A 35 2.20 0.57 19.06
CA GLU A 35 2.75 1.84 19.58
C GLU A 35 1.65 2.85 19.94
N VAL A 36 0.61 2.97 19.11
CA VAL A 36 -0.51 3.89 19.36
C VAL A 36 -1.25 3.55 20.66
N PHE A 37 -1.40 2.26 20.99
CA PHE A 37 -2.11 1.83 22.20
C PHE A 37 -1.23 1.83 23.46
N PHE A 38 0.01 1.33 23.36
CA PHE A 38 0.84 1.05 24.53
C PHE A 38 1.97 2.06 24.75
N TRP A 39 2.49 2.68 23.70
CA TRP A 39 3.66 3.55 23.78
C TRP A 39 3.29 5.04 23.86
N VAL A 40 2.32 5.47 23.05
CA VAL A 40 1.93 6.88 22.97
C VAL A 40 1.25 7.33 24.26
N ASN A 41 1.82 8.36 24.89
CA ASN A 41 1.21 9.02 26.04
C ASN A 41 -0.06 9.77 25.62
N THR A 42 -1.04 9.80 26.51
CA THR A 42 -2.28 10.54 26.30
C THR A 42 -2.03 12.04 26.41
N GLU A 43 -2.45 12.80 25.41
CA GLU A 43 -2.30 14.26 25.40
C GLU A 43 -3.24 14.91 26.44
N SER A 44 -2.78 15.97 27.08
CA SER A 44 -3.44 16.65 28.21
C SER A 44 -4.76 17.34 27.88
N THR A 45 -4.88 17.90 26.69
CA THR A 45 -6.01 18.74 26.25
C THR A 45 -7.09 17.89 25.58
N MET A 46 -6.69 16.95 24.72
CA MET A 46 -7.58 16.19 23.86
C MET A 46 -7.82 14.76 24.37
N GLY A 47 -6.99 14.29 25.30
CA GLY A 47 -7.15 12.99 25.94
C GLY A 47 -6.92 11.82 24.98
N VAL A 48 -7.68 10.74 25.17
CA VAL A 48 -7.54 9.49 24.42
C VAL A 48 -7.87 9.64 22.93
N VAL A 49 -8.75 10.58 22.57
CA VAL A 49 -9.24 10.75 21.19
C VAL A 49 -8.11 11.13 20.24
N GLN A 50 -7.10 11.87 20.71
CA GLN A 50 -5.95 12.29 19.90
C GLN A 50 -5.23 11.12 19.23
N ARG A 51 -5.25 9.93 19.86
CA ARG A 51 -4.59 8.74 19.34
C ARG A 51 -5.13 8.31 17.97
N ILE A 52 -6.40 8.61 17.66
CA ILE A 52 -6.99 8.26 16.36
C ILE A 52 -6.32 8.98 15.20
N PHE A 53 -5.75 10.17 15.43
CA PHE A 53 -5.11 10.95 14.38
C PHE A 53 -3.84 10.30 13.84
N TYR A 54 -3.13 9.49 14.64
CA TYR A 54 -1.93 8.77 14.19
C TYR A 54 -2.24 7.70 13.14
N VAL A 55 -3.45 7.16 13.11
CA VAL A 55 -3.88 6.17 12.11
C VAL A 55 -4.72 6.85 11.03
N HIS A 56 -5.66 7.70 11.42
CA HIS A 56 -6.65 8.27 10.52
C HIS A 56 -6.05 9.27 9.53
N VAL A 57 -5.19 10.21 9.99
CA VAL A 57 -4.66 11.26 9.12
C VAL A 57 -3.74 10.65 8.04
N PRO A 58 -2.75 9.80 8.38
CA PRO A 58 -1.93 9.15 7.36
C PRO A 58 -2.76 8.26 6.42
N ALA A 59 -3.75 7.53 6.93
CA ALA A 59 -4.62 6.69 6.11
C ALA A 59 -5.44 7.51 5.10
N ALA A 60 -5.97 8.67 5.51
CA ALA A 60 -6.66 9.59 4.61
C ALA A 60 -5.71 10.13 3.52
N TRP A 61 -4.49 10.53 3.89
CA TRP A 61 -3.45 10.98 2.94
C TRP A 61 -3.11 9.93 1.89
N VAL A 62 -2.82 8.70 2.32
CA VAL A 62 -2.38 7.65 1.38
C VAL A 62 -3.56 7.07 0.59
N GLY A 63 -4.66 6.72 1.25
CA GLY A 63 -5.78 6.04 0.60
C GLY A 63 -6.69 6.98 -0.19
N VAL A 64 -7.18 8.05 0.44
CA VAL A 64 -8.23 8.91 -0.15
C VAL A 64 -7.65 9.96 -1.09
N TYR A 65 -6.45 10.46 -0.82
CA TYR A 65 -5.86 11.51 -1.66
C TYR A 65 -4.88 10.95 -2.68
N LEU A 66 -3.87 10.18 -2.25
CA LEU A 66 -2.83 9.70 -3.14
C LEU A 66 -3.30 8.54 -4.04
N ALA A 67 -3.75 7.44 -3.44
CA ALA A 67 -4.16 6.25 -4.20
C ALA A 67 -5.34 6.54 -5.12
N PHE A 68 -6.40 7.18 -4.60
CA PHE A 68 -7.52 7.63 -5.43
C PHE A 68 -7.08 8.57 -6.56
N GLY A 69 -6.18 9.53 -6.29
CA GLY A 69 -5.65 10.43 -7.31
C GLY A 69 -4.91 9.68 -8.41
N ILE A 70 -4.07 8.72 -8.05
CA ILE A 70 -3.34 7.88 -9.01
C ILE A 70 -4.31 7.02 -9.82
N VAL A 71 -5.26 6.35 -9.18
CA VAL A 71 -6.28 5.54 -9.86
C VAL A 71 -7.10 6.38 -10.84
N ALA A 72 -7.51 7.58 -10.45
CA ALA A 72 -8.26 8.49 -11.30
C ALA A 72 -7.43 8.93 -12.52
N LEU A 73 -6.15 9.27 -12.33
CA LEU A 73 -5.25 9.67 -13.41
C LEU A 73 -4.95 8.50 -14.36
N CYS A 74 -4.59 7.33 -13.84
CA CYS A 74 -4.32 6.13 -14.64
C CYS A 74 -5.56 5.68 -15.40
N SER A 75 -6.73 5.72 -14.79
CA SER A 75 -8.01 5.44 -15.46
C SER A 75 -8.31 6.44 -16.58
N ALA A 76 -8.06 7.74 -16.36
CA ALA A 76 -8.26 8.75 -17.39
C ALA A 76 -7.30 8.56 -18.57
N VAL A 77 -6.03 8.24 -18.30
CA VAL A 77 -5.03 7.92 -19.33
C VAL A 77 -5.44 6.67 -20.11
N TYR A 78 -5.93 5.62 -19.42
CA TYR A 78 -6.42 4.41 -20.05
C TYR A 78 -7.58 4.71 -21.01
N LEU A 79 -8.58 5.51 -20.58
CA LEU A 79 -9.71 5.87 -21.43
C LEU A 79 -9.32 6.72 -22.64
N TRP A 80 -8.25 7.51 -22.54
CA TRP A 80 -7.80 8.36 -23.63
C TRP A 80 -6.92 7.63 -24.65
N LEU A 81 -6.00 6.79 -24.17
CA LEU A 81 -4.99 6.15 -25.01
C LEU A 81 -5.31 4.67 -25.34
N GLY A 82 -6.20 4.04 -24.57
CA GLY A 82 -6.52 2.62 -24.68
C GLY A 82 -5.39 1.68 -24.26
N ASP A 83 -4.38 2.17 -23.53
CA ASP A 83 -3.19 1.38 -23.15
C ASP A 83 -3.46 0.57 -21.86
N GLU A 84 -3.52 -0.76 -21.99
CA GLU A 84 -3.70 -1.72 -20.88
C GLU A 84 -2.67 -1.54 -19.75
N ARG A 85 -1.49 -0.98 -20.02
CA ARG A 85 -0.49 -0.71 -18.98
C ARG A 85 -0.96 0.33 -17.97
N ALA A 86 -1.75 1.32 -18.41
CA ALA A 86 -2.34 2.31 -17.53
C ALA A 86 -3.42 1.67 -16.64
N ASP A 87 -4.18 0.72 -17.17
CA ASP A 87 -5.15 -0.06 -16.39
C ASP A 87 -4.47 -0.94 -15.34
N MET A 88 -3.41 -1.67 -15.71
CA MET A 88 -2.60 -2.44 -14.75
C MET A 88 -2.00 -1.57 -13.64
N ALA A 89 -1.58 -0.35 -13.96
CA ALA A 89 -1.08 0.60 -12.97
C ALA A 89 -2.20 1.12 -12.04
N ALA A 90 -3.40 1.36 -12.56
CA ALA A 90 -4.56 1.71 -11.76
C ALA A 90 -4.93 0.57 -10.79
N VAL A 91 -4.94 -0.67 -11.27
CA VAL A 91 -5.19 -1.86 -10.45
C VAL A 91 -4.13 -2.03 -9.36
N ALA A 92 -2.86 -1.79 -9.66
CA ALA A 92 -1.79 -1.90 -8.67
C ALA A 92 -1.85 -0.81 -7.58
N ALA A 93 -2.47 0.32 -7.86
CA ALA A 93 -2.61 1.44 -6.93
C ALA A 93 -3.89 1.37 -6.07
N ALA A 94 -4.83 0.49 -6.40
CA ALA A 94 -6.09 0.27 -5.70
C ALA A 94 -5.92 -0.69 -4.51
#